data_AF-A0A920U072-F1
#
_entry.id   AF-A0A920U072-F1
#
_cell.length_a   1.000
_cell.length_b   1.000
_cell.length_c   1.000
_cell.angle_alpha   90.00
_cell.angle_beta   90.00
_cell.angle_gamma   90.00
#
_symmetry.space_group_name_H-M   'P 1'
#
loop_
_entity.id
_entity.type
_entity.pdbx_description
1 polymer ?
#
loop_
_entity_poly.entity_id
_entity_poly.type
_entity_poly.pdbx_seq_one_letter_code
_entity_poly.pdbx_strand_id
1 'polypeptide(L)' 'MTDRIPIVDLAPFISGDSGARAQVAMELGSAAETLGFAVVAGHGIDPL' A
#
# COMPACT_ATOMS: atom_id res chain seq x y z
N MET A 1 -18.00 -3.11 15.55
CA MET A 1 -17.71 -3.02 14.10
C MET A 1 -16.36 -3.67 13.88
N THR A 2 -16.19 -4.46 12.82
CA THR A 2 -14.91 -5.09 12.49
C THR A 2 -14.29 -4.27 11.38
N ASP A 3 -13.20 -3.56 11.66
CA ASP A 3 -12.45 -2.84 10.65
C ASP A 3 -11.73 -3.83 9.74
N ARG A 4 -11.79 -3.60 8.42
CA ARG A 4 -11.12 -4.43 7.43
C ARG A 4 -9.70 -3.92 7.23
N ILE A 5 -8.72 -4.81 7.28
CA ILE A 5 -7.33 -4.47 6.94
C ILE A 5 -7.29 -4.13 5.43
N PRO A 6 -6.79 -2.93 5.04
CA PRO A 6 -6.73 -2.53 3.65
C PRO A 6 -5.68 -3.32 2.88
N ILE A 7 -5.91 -3.51 1.58
CA ILE A 7 -4.91 -4.02 0.64
C ILE A 7 -4.35 -2.82 -0.10
N VAL A 8 -3.04 -2.58 0.04
CA VAL A 8 -2.32 -1.50 -0.65
C VAL A 8 -1.51 -2.10 -1.80
N ASP A 9 -1.76 -1.66 -3.02
CA ASP A 9 -0.95 -2.06 -4.19
C ASP A 9 0.30 -1.19 -4.29
N LEU A 10 1.46 -1.82 -4.18
CA LEU A 10 2.77 -1.16 -4.23
C LEU A 10 3.29 -0.99 -5.67
N ALA A 11 2.67 -1.60 -6.68
CA ALA A 11 3.16 -1.56 -8.05
C ALA A 11 3.33 -0.12 -8.61
N PRO A 12 2.41 0.84 -8.36
CA PRO A 12 2.57 2.22 -8.82
C PRO A 12 3.70 2.95 -8.09
N PHE A 13 4.02 2.56 -6.85
CA PHE A 13 5.17 3.11 -6.14
C PHE A 13 6.49 2.66 -6.78
N ILE A 14 6.57 1.40 -7.19
CA ILE A 14 7.77 0.83 -7.82
C ILE A 14 8.00 1.42 -9.20
N SER A 15 6.97 1.41 -10.05
CA SER A 15 7.09 1.65 -11.50
C SER A 15 6.54 2.99 -12.00
N GLY A 16 5.77 3.69 -11.17
CA GLY A 16 5.09 4.93 -11.54
C GLY A 16 5.94 6.19 -11.39
N ASP A 17 5.35 7.31 -11.78
CA ASP A 17 5.93 8.64 -11.62
C ASP A 17 5.87 9.14 -10.15
N SER A 18 6.34 10.36 -9.91
CA SER A 18 6.35 10.96 -8.57
C SER A 18 4.94 11.14 -7.97
N GLY A 19 3.92 11.35 -8.80
CA GLY A 19 2.54 11.46 -8.35
C GLY A 19 1.99 10.11 -7.90
N ALA A 20 2.20 9.07 -8.71
CA ALA A 20 1.82 7.70 -8.37
C ALA A 20 2.51 7.23 -7.08
N ARG A 21 3.81 7.52 -6.92
CA ARG A 21 4.56 7.25 -5.69
C ARG A 21 3.98 7.95 -4.47
N ALA A 22 3.69 9.23 -4.58
CA ALA A 22 3.11 10.00 -3.48
C ALA A 22 1.74 9.44 -3.06
N GLN A 23 0.91 9.03 -4.02
CA GLN A 23 -0.41 8.48 -3.73
C GLN A 23 -0.34 7.17 -2.93
N VAL A 24 0.50 6.23 -3.35
CA VAL A 24 0.70 4.97 -2.62
C VAL A 24 1.27 5.21 -1.23
N ALA A 25 2.21 6.17 -1.10
CA ALA A 25 2.77 6.52 0.20
C ALA A 25 1.71 7.11 1.17
N MET A 26 0.81 7.95 0.66
CA MET A 26 -0.30 8.48 1.46
C MET A 26 -1.28 7.39 1.91
N GLU A 27 -1.59 6.44 1.03
CA GLU A 27 -2.48 5.32 1.36
C GLU A 27 -1.88 4.41 2.44
N LEU A 28 -0.63 4.00 2.26
CA LEU A 28 0.09 3.18 3.24
C LEU A 28 0.27 3.92 4.57
N GLY A 29 0.57 5.22 4.53
CA GLY A 29 0.68 6.08 5.70
C GLY A 29 -0.63 6.15 6.49
N SER A 30 -1.76 6.35 5.80
CA SER A 30 -3.08 6.35 6.43
C SER A 30 -3.41 5.01 7.11
N ALA A 31 -3.11 3.89 6.46
CA ALA A 31 -3.30 2.57 7.06
C ALA A 31 -2.43 2.36 8.31
N ALA A 32 -1.18 2.83 8.28
CA ALA A 32 -0.26 2.75 9.42
C ALA A 32 -0.71 3.61 10.60
N GLU A 33 -1.20 4.82 10.35
CA GLU A 33 -1.63 5.76 11.39
C GLU A 33 -2.99 5.40 12.03
N THR A 34 -3.88 4.76 11.28
CA THR A 34 -5.26 4.49 11.73
C THR A 34 -5.46 3.08 12.26
N LEU A 35 -5.00 2.06 11.51
CA LEU A 35 -5.22 0.66 11.84
C LEU A 35 -3.94 -0.02 12.34
N GLY A 36 -2.77 0.48 11.94
CA GLY A 36 -1.48 -0.13 12.21
C GLY A 36 -1.20 -1.39 11.38
N PHE A 37 -2.10 -1.73 10.44
CA PHE A 37 -2.00 -2.92 9.59
C PHE A 37 -2.39 -2.61 8.15
N ALA A 38 -1.69 -3.26 7.21
CA ALA A 38 -2.04 -3.32 5.79
C ALA A 38 -1.58 -4.66 5.21
N VAL A 39 -2.30 -5.15 4.20
CA VAL A 39 -1.83 -6.21 3.32
C VAL A 39 -1.21 -5.53 2.10
N VAL A 40 0.02 -5.87 1.74
CA VAL A 40 0.69 -5.29 0.57
C VAL A 40 0.56 -6.24 -0.62
N ALA A 41 0.08 -5.73 -1.74
CA ALA A 41 0.06 -6.41 -3.04
C ALA A 41 1.04 -5.71 -4.01
N GLY A 42 1.34 -6.34 -5.14
CA GLY A 42 2.20 -5.73 -6.17
C GLY A 42 3.60 -5.34 -5.68
N HIS A 43 4.09 -5.99 -4.62
CA HIS A 43 5.37 -5.68 -3.98
C HIS A 43 6.61 -6.05 -4.80
N GLY A 44 6.45 -6.69 -5.96
CA GLY A 44 7.56 -7.09 -6.84
C GLY A 44 8.42 -8.23 -6.28
N ILE A 45 7.89 -9.02 -5.34
CA ILE A 45 8.53 -10.25 -4.85
C ILE A 45 7.84 -11.40 -5.56
N ASP A 46 8.61 -12.25 -6.22
CA ASP A 46 8.08 -13.43 -6.91
C ASP A 46 7.42 -14.39 -5.90
N PRO A 47 6.23 -14.93 -6.23
CA PRO A 47 5.63 -15.99 -5.45
C PRO A 47 6.40 -17.30 -5.69
N LEU A 48 6.83 -17.94 -4.60
CA LEU A 48 7.43 -19.28 -4.62
C LEU A 48 6.35 -20.36 -4.77
#